data_AF-A0A3M1C0Z7-F1
#
_entry.id   AF-A0A3M1C0Z7-F1
#
_cell.length_a   1.000
_cell.length_b   1.000
_cell.length_c   1.000
_cell.angle_alpha   90.00
_cell.angle_beta   90.00
_cell.angle_gamma   90.00
#
_symmetry.space_group_name_H-M   'P 1'
#
loop_
_entity.id
_entity.type
_entity.pdbx_description
1 polymer ?
#
loop_
_entity_poly.entity_id
_entity_poly.type
_entity_poly.pdbx_seq_one_letter_code
_entity_poly.pdbx_strand_id
1 'polypeptide(L)'
;MLEIRKSRNGQTVALWDGRHLCSSIDPLAEAQKWCQGYQKKIERGGALVVLGLGCGYHVEELLKENHLIIVIEKQEKLIDLFSQRCTSASLYLLSGKVEELFKEEVLISVLRGHYQVLDHDPSQITDLLFYKKVRRLLLGRRVEEAKAILKRRKDVRPIQIQEDLSSDHLVSFKDFIIPGRESLLKDVKYTIHALRELIV
;
A
#
# COMPACT_ATOMS: atom_id res chain seq x y z
N MET A 1 7.54 18.54 12.84
CA MET A 1 8.83 18.26 13.49
C MET A 1 8.76 16.89 14.14
N LEU A 2 9.72 16.02 13.84
CA LEU A 2 9.81 14.68 14.43
C LEU A 2 10.54 14.73 15.77
N GLU A 3 9.94 14.14 16.80
CA GLU A 3 10.54 13.93 18.11
C GLU A 3 10.50 12.45 18.48
N ILE A 4 11.56 11.94 19.09
CA ILE A 4 11.64 10.56 19.57
C ILE A 4 11.72 10.57 21.08
N ARG A 5 10.84 9.83 21.74
CA ARG A 5 10.76 9.71 23.20
C ARG A 5 10.71 8.25 23.61
N LYS A 6 10.89 8.01 24.90
CA LYS A 6 10.57 6.72 25.53
C LYS A 6 9.19 6.82 26.18
N SER A 7 8.34 5.82 25.98
CA SER A 7 7.08 5.66 26.72
C SER A 7 7.36 5.26 28.17
N ARG A 8 6.30 5.21 28.99
CA ARG A 8 6.38 4.79 30.41
C ARG A 8 6.96 3.38 30.60
N ASN A 9 6.83 2.51 29.60
CA ASN A 9 7.35 1.13 29.60
C ASN A 9 8.69 0.99 28.85
N GLY A 10 9.37 2.10 28.51
CA GLY A 10 10.69 2.08 27.87
C GLY A 10 10.70 1.82 26.36
N GLN A 11 9.54 1.69 25.74
CA GLN A 11 9.39 1.55 24.29
C GLN A 11 9.62 2.89 23.57
N THR A 12 10.04 2.82 22.31
CA THR A 12 10.33 4.02 21.52
C THR A 12 9.03 4.55 20.92
N VAL A 13 8.72 5.82 21.19
CA VAL A 13 7.53 6.49 20.67
C VAL A 13 7.96 7.70 19.86
N ALA A 14 7.46 7.78 18.64
CA ALA A 14 7.65 8.91 17.76
C ALA A 14 6.46 9.89 17.87
N LEU A 15 6.78 11.18 17.88
CA LEU A 15 5.81 12.26 17.78
C LEU A 15 6.11 13.12 16.55
N TRP A 16 5.06 13.56 15.87
CA TRP A 16 5.14 14.52 14.79
C TRP A 16 4.32 15.76 15.14
N ASP A 17 4.99 16.90 15.32
CA ASP A 17 4.37 18.16 15.74
C ASP A 17 3.50 17.99 17.00
N GLY A 18 4.08 17.31 18.00
CA GLY A 18 3.42 17.01 19.29
C GLY A 18 2.36 15.91 19.23
N ARG A 19 2.07 15.33 18.06
CA ARG A 19 1.10 14.24 17.90
C ARG A 19 1.80 12.88 17.89
N HIS A 20 1.28 11.94 18.65
CA HIS A 20 1.81 10.58 18.69
C HIS A 20 1.58 9.84 17.36
N LEU A 21 2.63 9.18 16.85
CA LEU A 21 2.56 8.29 15.68
C LEU A 21 2.27 6.83 16.06
N CYS A 22 2.23 6.53 17.35
CA CYS A 22 1.79 5.27 17.95
C CYS A 22 1.36 5.53 19.40
N SER A 23 0.59 4.62 19.98
CA SER A 23 0.09 4.69 21.35
C SER A 23 1.23 4.95 22.34
N SER A 24 1.05 5.94 23.20
CA SER A 24 1.99 6.29 24.26
C SER A 24 1.88 5.38 25.49
N ILE A 25 0.84 4.55 25.55
CA ILE A 25 0.52 3.66 26.66
C ILE A 25 0.96 2.24 26.33
N ASP A 26 0.47 1.70 25.21
CA ASP A 26 0.75 0.33 24.76
C ASP A 26 0.70 0.26 23.22
N PRO A 27 1.82 0.54 22.54
CA PRO A 27 1.91 0.50 21.09
C PRO A 27 1.85 -0.92 20.51
N LEU A 28 2.14 -1.96 21.30
CA LEU A 28 2.02 -3.35 20.84
C LEU A 28 0.55 -3.77 20.74
N ALA A 29 -0.26 -3.46 21.76
CA ALA A 29 -1.69 -3.73 21.72
C ALA A 29 -2.41 -2.93 20.62
N GLU A 30 -1.98 -1.70 20.35
CA GLU A 30 -2.48 -0.90 19.22
C GLU A 30 -2.13 -1.55 17.88
N ALA A 31 -0.88 -1.97 17.69
CA ALA A 31 -0.43 -2.65 16.48
C ALA A 31 -1.22 -3.94 16.18
N GLN A 32 -1.50 -4.73 17.21
CA GLN A 32 -2.34 -5.94 17.08
C GLN A 32 -3.76 -5.60 16.63
N LYS A 33 -4.39 -4.60 17.26
CA LYS A 33 -5.72 -4.13 16.85
C LYS A 33 -5.74 -3.60 15.43
N TRP A 34 -4.69 -2.88 15.03
CA TRP A 34 -4.54 -2.39 13.66
C TRP A 34 -4.47 -3.54 12.66
N CYS A 35 -3.68 -4.59 12.94
CA CYS A 35 -3.59 -5.78 12.07
C CYS A 35 -4.94 -6.51 11.98
N GLN A 36 -5.65 -6.66 13.09
CA GLN A 36 -7.00 -7.25 13.13
C GLN A 36 -7.99 -6.48 12.25
N GLY A 37 -7.90 -5.15 12.22
CA GLY A 37 -8.69 -4.31 11.32
C GLY A 37 -8.47 -4.62 9.83
N TYR A 38 -7.31 -5.16 9.47
CA TYR A 38 -6.94 -5.56 8.13
C TYR A 38 -6.93 -7.07 7.89
N GLN A 39 -7.38 -7.89 8.84
CA GLN A 39 -7.31 -9.35 8.78
C GLN A 39 -7.85 -9.93 7.46
N LYS A 40 -9.02 -9.46 7.01
CA LYS A 40 -9.60 -9.91 5.73
C LYS A 40 -8.75 -9.60 4.50
N LYS A 41 -7.92 -8.56 4.53
CA LYS A 41 -6.97 -8.26 3.46
C LYS A 41 -5.74 -9.16 3.56
N ILE A 42 -5.21 -9.33 4.77
CA ILE A 42 -4.05 -10.19 5.05
C ILE A 42 -4.34 -11.64 4.61
N GLU A 43 -5.48 -12.20 5.00
CA GLU A 43 -5.92 -13.56 4.67
C GLU A 43 -6.12 -13.81 3.17
N ARG A 44 -6.32 -12.75 2.35
CA ARG A 44 -6.39 -12.90 0.89
C ARG A 44 -5.04 -13.23 0.25
N GLY A 45 -3.95 -13.13 1.00
CA GLY A 45 -2.61 -13.46 0.51
C GLY A 45 -1.97 -12.35 -0.32
N GLY A 46 -0.82 -12.68 -0.91
CA GLY A 46 -0.01 -11.74 -1.69
C GLY A 46 0.92 -10.87 -0.82
N ALA A 47 1.51 -9.86 -1.46
CA ALA A 47 2.36 -8.89 -0.77
C ALA A 47 1.52 -7.83 -0.05
N LEU A 48 2.05 -7.27 1.04
CA LEU A 48 1.42 -6.19 1.78
C LEU A 48 2.20 -4.90 1.53
N VAL A 49 1.52 -3.87 1.03
CA VAL A 49 2.07 -2.53 0.85
C VAL A 49 1.50 -1.63 1.94
N VAL A 50 2.34 -1.26 2.90
CA VAL A 50 1.97 -0.45 4.06
C VAL A 50 2.32 1.02 3.78
N LEU A 51 1.32 1.89 3.92
CA LEU A 51 1.49 3.34 3.78
C LEU A 51 1.67 3.99 5.14
N GLY A 52 2.93 4.25 5.46
CA GLY A 52 3.37 4.82 6.73
C GLY A 52 3.96 3.77 7.68
N LEU A 53 5.14 4.09 8.22
CA LEU A 53 5.87 3.25 9.17
C LEU A 53 5.61 3.66 10.61
N GLY A 54 5.55 4.97 10.88
CA GLY A 54 5.31 5.47 12.24
C GLY A 54 6.39 4.96 13.20
N CYS A 55 5.98 4.34 14.31
CA CYS A 55 6.94 3.67 15.19
C CYS A 55 7.38 2.30 14.65
N GLY A 56 6.59 1.64 13.80
CA GLY A 56 6.89 0.34 13.15
C GLY A 56 6.33 -0.91 13.84
N TYR A 57 5.58 -0.76 14.94
CA TYR A 57 5.04 -1.90 15.70
C TYR A 57 4.03 -2.73 14.90
N HIS A 58 3.22 -2.10 14.05
CA HIS A 58 2.31 -2.84 13.15
C HIS A 58 3.05 -3.65 12.10
N VAL A 59 4.20 -3.16 11.62
CA VAL A 59 5.04 -3.89 10.67
C VAL A 59 5.64 -5.13 11.34
N GLU A 60 6.12 -5.00 12.59
CA GLU A 60 6.59 -6.15 13.39
C GLU A 60 5.50 -7.19 13.62
N GLU A 61 4.26 -6.75 13.86
CA GLU A 61 3.12 -7.65 14.00
C GLU A 61 2.81 -8.36 12.67
N LEU A 62 2.77 -7.64 11.54
CA LEU A 62 2.55 -8.22 10.21
C LEU A 62 3.63 -9.22 9.80
N LEU A 63 4.88 -9.03 10.24
CA LEU A 63 5.99 -9.93 9.92
C LEU A 63 5.79 -11.35 10.45
N LYS A 64 4.89 -11.54 11.43
CA LYS A 64 4.51 -12.86 11.94
C LYS A 64 3.69 -13.68 10.92
N GLU A 65 3.07 -13.01 9.95
CA GLU A 65 2.13 -13.62 8.99
C GLU A 65 2.81 -14.15 7.71
N ASN A 66 4.15 -14.23 7.66
CA ASN A 66 4.94 -14.75 6.53
C ASN A 66 4.59 -14.16 5.14
N HIS A 67 4.26 -12.87 5.10
CA HIS A 67 4.09 -12.12 3.86
C HIS A 67 5.37 -11.37 3.45
N LEU A 68 5.48 -11.09 2.15
CA LEU A 68 6.35 -10.02 1.66
C LEU A 68 5.72 -8.67 2.01
N ILE A 69 6.46 -7.81 2.71
CA ILE A 69 5.99 -6.51 3.18
C ILE A 69 6.86 -5.41 2.56
N ILE A 70 6.21 -4.47 1.89
CA ILE A 70 6.80 -3.21 1.47
C ILE A 70 6.20 -2.10 2.33
N VAL A 71 7.03 -1.35 3.03
CA VAL A 71 6.61 -0.15 3.76
C VAL A 71 7.08 1.06 2.98
N ILE A 72 6.15 1.97 2.67
CA ILE A 72 6.46 3.27 2.08
C ILE A 72 6.36 4.30 3.20
N GLU A 73 7.48 4.93 3.55
CA GLU A 73 7.58 5.96 4.58
C GLU A 73 8.36 7.15 4.06
N LYS A 74 7.79 8.35 4.21
CA LYS A 74 8.43 9.59 3.76
C LYS A 74 9.58 10.01 4.68
N GLN A 75 9.44 9.78 5.98
CA GLN A 75 10.40 10.22 6.98
C GLN A 75 11.53 9.18 7.12
N GLU A 76 12.64 9.39 6.39
CA GLU A 76 13.83 8.52 6.42
C GLU A 76 14.33 8.23 7.84
N LYS A 77 14.27 9.22 8.74
CA LYS A 77 14.65 9.02 10.15
C LYS A 77 13.84 7.92 10.86
N LEU A 78 12.56 7.72 10.50
CA LEU A 78 11.76 6.64 11.05
C LEU A 78 12.21 5.28 10.50
N ILE A 79 12.60 5.24 9.22
CA ILE A 79 13.18 4.04 8.59
C ILE A 79 14.49 3.67 9.29
N ASP A 80 15.38 4.64 9.53
CA ASP A 80 16.67 4.39 10.20
C ASP A 80 16.47 3.81 11.60
N LEU A 81 15.58 4.42 12.39
CA LEU A 81 15.26 3.98 13.75
C LEU A 81 14.63 2.57 13.76
N PHE A 82 13.76 2.29 12.79
CA PHE A 82 13.13 0.99 12.67
C PHE A 82 14.13 -0.09 12.21
N SER A 83 15.00 0.23 11.26
CA SER A 83 15.99 -0.71 10.71
C SER A 83 17.02 -1.14 11.75
N GLN A 84 17.30 -0.31 12.76
CA GLN A 84 18.16 -0.67 13.89
C GLN A 84 17.55 -1.73 14.81
N ARG A 85 16.21 -1.86 14.84
CA ARG A 85 15.50 -2.78 15.75
C ARG A 85 14.87 -3.98 15.04
N CYS A 86 14.55 -3.85 13.75
CA CYS A 86 13.86 -4.86 12.99
C CYS A 86 14.54 -5.04 11.63
N THR A 87 15.00 -6.26 11.37
CA THR A 87 15.50 -6.70 10.06
C THR A 87 14.80 -8.00 9.70
N SER A 88 14.34 -8.10 8.45
CA SER A 88 13.73 -9.31 7.91
C SER A 88 14.02 -9.41 6.42
N ALA A 89 14.23 -10.63 5.92
CA ALA A 89 14.38 -10.89 4.49
C ALA A 89 13.09 -10.64 3.69
N SER A 90 11.94 -10.63 4.36
CA SER A 90 10.62 -10.36 3.75
C SER A 90 10.17 -8.90 3.88
N LEU A 91 11.04 -8.01 4.37
CA LEU A 91 10.71 -6.61 4.60
C LEU A 91 11.54 -5.70 3.69
N TYR A 92 10.84 -4.78 3.01
CA TYR A 92 11.46 -3.70 2.23
C TYR A 92 10.93 -2.36 2.72
N LEU A 93 11.85 -1.44 3.03
CA LEU A 93 11.54 -0.09 3.47
C LEU A 93 11.91 0.88 2.35
N LEU A 94 10.93 1.59 1.81
CA LEU A 94 11.12 2.53 0.71
C LEU A 94 10.82 3.95 1.18
N SER A 95 11.68 4.88 0.79
CA SER A 95 11.52 6.33 0.95
C SER A 95 11.93 7.05 -0.32
N GLY A 96 11.56 8.32 -0.43
CA GLY A 96 11.89 9.16 -1.59
C GLY A 96 10.67 9.82 -2.20
N LYS A 97 10.83 10.39 -3.39
CA LYS A 97 9.71 11.02 -4.10
C LYS A 97 8.79 9.96 -4.70
N VAL A 98 7.53 10.35 -4.91
CA VAL A 98 6.51 9.47 -5.47
C VAL A 98 6.99 8.86 -6.79
N GLU A 99 7.61 9.64 -7.67
CA GLU A 99 8.07 9.18 -8.98
C GLU A 99 9.27 8.21 -8.90
N GLU A 100 10.06 8.30 -7.84
CA GLU A 100 11.23 7.45 -7.58
C GLU A 100 10.80 6.10 -7.04
N LEU A 101 9.85 6.08 -6.09
CA LEU A 101 9.30 4.85 -5.52
C LEU A 101 8.81 3.86 -6.60
N PHE A 102 8.15 4.36 -7.65
CA PHE A 102 7.62 3.53 -8.74
C PHE A 102 8.66 3.10 -9.78
N LYS A 103 9.94 3.40 -9.54
CA LYS A 103 11.08 2.86 -10.28
C LYS A 103 11.78 1.73 -9.52
N GLU A 104 11.48 1.56 -8.23
CA GLU A 104 12.06 0.50 -7.40
C GLU A 104 11.65 -0.89 -7.91
N GLU A 105 12.64 -1.74 -8.17
CA GLU A 105 12.40 -3.07 -8.76
C GLU A 105 11.50 -3.93 -7.90
N VAL A 106 11.67 -3.87 -6.57
CA VAL A 106 10.84 -4.63 -5.63
C VAL A 106 9.39 -4.19 -5.67
N LEU A 107 9.14 -2.87 -5.74
CA LEU A 107 7.77 -2.36 -5.86
C LEU A 107 7.18 -2.72 -7.21
N ILE A 108 7.93 -2.59 -8.30
CA ILE A 108 7.50 -3.00 -9.64
C ILE A 108 7.14 -4.49 -9.67
N SER A 109 7.91 -5.36 -8.99
CA SER A 109 7.63 -6.78 -8.87
C SER A 109 6.29 -7.03 -8.16
N VAL A 110 6.08 -6.37 -7.01
CA VAL A 110 4.83 -6.45 -6.25
C VAL A 110 3.63 -5.96 -7.08
N LEU A 111 3.78 -4.86 -7.81
CA LEU A 111 2.72 -4.29 -8.65
C LEU A 111 2.31 -5.20 -9.82
N ARG A 112 3.16 -6.16 -10.22
CA ARG A 112 2.80 -7.19 -11.22
C ARG A 112 2.00 -8.33 -10.60
N GLY A 113 2.18 -8.58 -9.32
CA GLY A 113 1.55 -9.65 -8.55
C GLY A 113 0.23 -9.24 -7.90
N HIS A 114 -0.22 -10.07 -6.95
CA HIS A 114 -1.33 -9.77 -6.06
C HIS A 114 -0.79 -9.07 -4.80
N TYR A 115 -1.40 -7.96 -4.41
CA TYR A 115 -0.98 -7.22 -3.23
C TYR A 115 -2.14 -6.45 -2.58
N GLN A 116 -1.98 -6.12 -1.32
CA GLN A 116 -2.96 -5.37 -0.54
C GLN A 116 -2.34 -4.08 -0.01
N VAL A 117 -3.07 -2.97 -0.13
CA VAL A 117 -2.65 -1.68 0.43
C VAL A 117 -3.25 -1.51 1.82
N LEU A 118 -2.40 -1.26 2.81
CA LEU A 118 -2.76 -1.06 4.21
C LEU A 118 -2.36 0.36 4.64
N ASP A 119 -3.34 1.14 5.11
CA ASP A 119 -3.11 2.52 5.56
C ASP A 119 -2.81 2.54 7.06
N HIS A 120 -1.71 3.19 7.45
CA HIS A 120 -1.42 3.52 8.85
C HIS A 120 -1.65 5.02 9.09
N ASP A 121 -2.90 5.38 9.36
CA ASP A 121 -3.38 6.77 9.47
C ASP A 121 -2.52 7.67 10.38
N PRO A 122 -2.04 7.22 11.57
CA PRO A 122 -1.20 8.05 12.40
C PRO A 122 0.08 8.51 11.70
N SER A 123 0.70 7.67 10.86
CA SER A 123 1.90 8.03 10.10
C SER A 123 1.61 9.01 8.98
N GLN A 124 0.42 8.95 8.39
CA GLN A 124 0.11 9.73 7.21
C GLN A 124 -0.02 11.24 7.51
N ILE A 125 -0.22 11.62 8.77
CA ILE A 125 -0.27 13.02 9.19
C ILE A 125 1.03 13.78 8.89
N THR A 126 2.15 13.06 8.75
CA THR A 126 3.47 13.65 8.46
C THR A 126 3.52 14.27 7.05
N ASP A 127 2.74 13.73 6.10
CA ASP A 127 2.49 14.32 4.78
C ASP A 127 1.29 13.66 4.09
N LEU A 128 0.09 14.17 4.35
CA LEU A 128 -1.15 13.63 3.78
C LEU A 128 -1.17 13.67 2.26
N LEU A 129 -0.53 14.65 1.62
CA LEU A 129 -0.53 14.77 0.16
C LEU A 129 0.34 13.71 -0.50
N PHE A 130 1.51 13.44 0.09
CA PHE A 130 2.38 12.35 -0.36
C PHE A 130 1.65 11.00 -0.28
N TYR A 131 1.11 10.63 0.88
CA TYR A 131 0.47 9.33 1.06
C TYR A 131 -0.77 9.18 0.18
N LYS A 132 -1.58 10.24 0.02
CA LYS A 132 -2.71 10.23 -0.92
C LYS A 132 -2.27 9.99 -2.37
N LYS A 133 -1.17 10.61 -2.82
CA LYS A 133 -0.64 10.40 -4.17
C LYS A 133 -0.15 8.97 -4.37
N VAL A 134 0.65 8.44 -3.43
CA VAL A 134 1.14 7.05 -3.47
C VAL A 134 -0.04 6.08 -3.50
N ARG A 135 -0.99 6.23 -2.58
CA ARG A 135 -2.19 5.40 -2.49
C ARG A 135 -2.99 5.38 -3.78
N ARG A 136 -3.18 6.55 -4.40
CA ARG A 136 -3.90 6.67 -5.68
C ARG A 136 -3.22 5.86 -6.78
N LEU A 137 -1.91 5.99 -6.91
CA LEU A 137 -1.12 5.27 -7.91
C LEU A 137 -1.11 3.76 -7.67
N LEU A 138 -1.02 3.32 -6.41
CA LEU A 138 -1.14 1.89 -6.07
C LEU A 138 -2.51 1.36 -6.48
N LEU A 139 -3.59 2.06 -6.15
CA LEU A 139 -4.93 1.59 -6.48
C LEU A 139 -5.31 1.78 -7.96
N GLY A 140 -4.47 2.42 -8.78
CA GLY A 140 -4.65 2.49 -10.23
C GLY A 140 -5.94 3.17 -10.68
N ARG A 141 -6.46 4.12 -9.89
CA ARG A 141 -7.85 4.59 -10.04
C ARG A 141 -8.09 5.50 -11.24
N ARG A 142 -7.07 6.00 -11.96
CA ARG A 142 -7.25 6.89 -13.12
C ARG A 142 -6.94 6.20 -14.44
N VAL A 143 -7.57 6.65 -15.53
CA VAL A 143 -7.45 6.03 -16.87
C VAL A 143 -5.99 5.80 -17.27
N GLU A 144 -5.14 6.81 -17.13
CA GLU A 144 -3.72 6.68 -17.50
C GLU A 144 -2.94 5.77 -16.54
N GLU A 145 -3.30 5.76 -15.27
CA GLU A 145 -2.68 4.90 -14.24
C GLU A 145 -3.07 3.43 -14.47
N ALA A 146 -4.36 3.18 -14.75
CA ALA A 146 -4.89 1.87 -15.11
C ALA A 146 -4.33 1.37 -16.46
N LYS A 147 -4.24 2.24 -17.49
CA LYS A 147 -3.56 1.93 -18.76
C LYS A 147 -2.10 1.52 -18.52
N ALA A 148 -1.39 2.23 -17.65
CA ALA A 148 0.00 1.91 -17.30
C ALA A 148 0.13 0.56 -16.57
N ILE A 149 -0.81 0.22 -15.68
CA ILE A 149 -0.85 -1.08 -15.00
C ILE A 149 -1.19 -2.21 -16.00
N LEU A 150 -2.22 -2.04 -16.83
CA LEU A 150 -2.62 -3.02 -17.83
C LEU A 150 -1.51 -3.31 -18.84
N LYS A 151 -0.78 -2.28 -19.31
CA LYS A 151 0.36 -2.45 -20.22
C LYS A 151 1.48 -3.30 -19.62
N ARG A 152 1.61 -3.32 -18.29
CA ARG A 152 2.66 -4.05 -17.57
C ARG A 152 2.28 -5.48 -17.21
N ARG A 153 0.99 -5.83 -17.22
CA ARG A 153 0.49 -7.17 -16.86
C ARG A 153 0.20 -8.01 -18.11
N LYS A 154 0.90 -9.13 -18.26
CA LYS A 154 0.79 -9.98 -19.47
C LYS A 154 -0.50 -10.81 -19.50
N ASP A 155 -1.04 -11.10 -18.33
CA ASP A 155 -2.21 -11.92 -18.02
C ASP A 155 -3.54 -11.21 -18.27
N VAL A 156 -3.54 -9.87 -18.33
CA VAL A 156 -4.75 -9.05 -18.55
C VAL A 156 -4.70 -8.24 -19.86
N ARG A 157 -3.79 -8.57 -20.78
CA ARG A 157 -3.66 -7.89 -22.08
C ARG A 157 -4.92 -7.82 -22.96
N PRO A 158 -5.89 -8.77 -22.93
CA PRO A 158 -7.11 -8.57 -23.68
C PRO A 158 -8.02 -7.53 -23.04
N ILE A 159 -7.66 -6.90 -21.92
CA ILE A 159 -8.47 -5.85 -21.31
C ILE A 159 -7.98 -4.49 -21.81
N GLN A 160 -8.88 -3.70 -22.38
CA GLN A 160 -8.68 -2.31 -22.79
C GLN A 160 -9.53 -1.40 -21.90
N ILE A 161 -9.19 -0.11 -21.88
CA ILE A 161 -10.03 0.93 -21.26
C ILE A 161 -10.68 1.73 -22.38
N GLN A 162 -11.95 2.10 -22.22
CA GLN A 162 -12.67 2.98 -23.14
C GLN A 162 -11.83 4.21 -23.51
N GLU A 163 -11.69 4.46 -24.82
CA GLU A 163 -10.76 5.47 -25.35
C GLU A 163 -11.23 6.91 -25.15
N ASP A 164 -12.53 7.13 -24.92
CA ASP A 164 -13.18 8.43 -24.77
C ASP A 164 -13.16 8.97 -23.33
N LEU A 165 -12.57 8.24 -22.39
CA LEU A 165 -12.49 8.66 -21.00
C LEU A 165 -11.39 9.71 -20.78
N SER A 166 -11.72 10.75 -20.02
CA SER A 166 -10.77 11.80 -19.67
C SER A 166 -9.63 11.25 -18.81
N SER A 167 -8.45 11.86 -18.86
CA SER A 167 -7.27 11.43 -18.09
C SER A 167 -7.48 11.50 -16.57
N ASP A 168 -8.37 12.38 -16.10
CA ASP A 168 -8.76 12.51 -14.71
C ASP A 168 -9.93 11.59 -14.29
N HIS A 169 -10.54 10.87 -15.24
CA HIS A 169 -11.65 9.95 -14.99
C HIS A 169 -11.22 8.81 -14.06
N LEU A 170 -12.07 8.51 -13.08
CA LEU A 170 -11.85 7.39 -12.18
C LEU A 170 -12.35 6.10 -12.82
N VAL A 171 -11.43 5.18 -13.12
CA VAL A 171 -11.74 3.94 -13.83
C VAL A 171 -12.55 3.03 -12.93
N SER A 172 -13.64 2.54 -13.48
CA SER A 172 -14.58 1.59 -12.89
C SER A 172 -14.69 0.36 -13.79
N PHE A 173 -15.43 -0.65 -13.33
CA PHE A 173 -15.59 -1.91 -14.05
C PHE A 173 -16.21 -1.75 -15.43
N LYS A 174 -17.06 -0.74 -15.58
CA LYS A 174 -17.80 -0.46 -16.81
C LYS A 174 -16.91 0.16 -17.89
N ASP A 175 -15.76 0.69 -17.47
CA ASP A 175 -14.81 1.40 -18.33
C ASP A 175 -13.83 0.44 -19.02
N PHE A 176 -13.84 -0.84 -18.64
CA PHE A 176 -12.99 -1.88 -19.22
C PHE A 176 -13.72 -2.64 -20.34
N ILE A 177 -13.03 -2.84 -21.46
CA ILE A 177 -13.49 -3.58 -22.64
C ILE A 177 -12.66 -4.86 -22.76
N ILE A 178 -13.31 -5.98 -23.06
CA ILE A 178 -12.64 -7.22 -23.48
C ILE A 178 -12.98 -7.45 -24.96
N PRO A 179 -12.07 -7.18 -25.91
CA PRO A 179 -12.32 -7.36 -27.34
C PRO A 179 -12.76 -8.80 -27.64
N GLY A 180 -13.83 -8.95 -28.42
CA GLY A 180 -14.38 -10.26 -28.81
C GLY A 180 -15.24 -10.97 -27.76
N ARG A 181 -15.54 -10.33 -26.62
CA ARG A 181 -16.44 -10.86 -25.56
C ARG A 181 -17.46 -9.85 -25.06
N GLU A 182 -17.94 -8.99 -25.96
CA GLU A 182 -18.89 -7.90 -25.67
C GLU A 182 -20.18 -8.38 -24.99
N SER A 183 -20.57 -9.65 -25.17
CA SER A 183 -21.77 -10.26 -24.55
C SER A 183 -21.50 -11.09 -23.28
N LEU A 184 -20.24 -11.31 -22.89
CA LEU A 184 -19.84 -12.29 -21.87
C LEU A 184 -19.44 -11.66 -20.53
N LEU A 185 -20.04 -10.52 -20.16
CA LEU A 185 -19.91 -9.94 -18.81
C LEU A 185 -20.43 -10.86 -17.69
N LYS A 186 -21.10 -11.97 -18.02
CA LYS A 186 -21.63 -12.95 -17.07
C LYS A 186 -20.61 -14.01 -16.60
N ASP A 187 -19.54 -14.28 -17.36
CA ASP A 187 -18.55 -15.33 -17.00
C ASP A 187 -17.20 -14.77 -16.53
N VAL A 188 -17.19 -13.50 -16.12
CA VAL A 188 -15.98 -12.70 -15.80
C VAL A 188 -15.50 -12.96 -14.36
N LYS A 189 -15.61 -14.17 -13.79
CA LYS A 189 -15.17 -14.39 -12.40
C LYS A 189 -13.66 -14.14 -12.19
N TYR A 190 -12.82 -14.50 -13.17
CA TYR A 190 -11.37 -14.34 -13.09
C TYR A 190 -10.90 -12.92 -13.41
N THR A 191 -11.46 -12.31 -14.45
CA THR A 191 -11.15 -10.91 -14.83
C THR A 191 -11.74 -9.91 -13.83
N ILE A 192 -12.87 -10.22 -13.17
CA ILE A 192 -13.42 -9.41 -12.08
C ILE A 192 -12.46 -9.37 -10.89
N HIS A 193 -11.72 -10.45 -10.61
CA HIS A 193 -10.80 -10.45 -9.47
C HIS A 193 -9.59 -9.55 -9.71
N ALA A 194 -9.02 -9.57 -10.93
CA ALA A 194 -7.90 -8.71 -11.32
C ALA A 194 -8.29 -7.23 -11.43
N LEU A 195 -9.52 -6.93 -11.85
CA LEU A 195 -10.06 -5.58 -11.96
C LEU A 195 -10.60 -5.05 -10.61
N ARG A 196 -11.02 -5.91 -9.67
CA ARG A 196 -11.57 -5.49 -8.36
C ARG A 196 -10.53 -4.76 -7.53
N GLU A 197 -9.26 -5.09 -7.74
CA GLU A 197 -8.13 -4.44 -7.07
C GLU A 197 -7.79 -3.06 -7.63
N LEU A 198 -8.22 -2.75 -8.86
CA LEU A 198 -8.04 -1.44 -9.50
C LEU A 198 -9.14 -0.43 -9.14
N ILE A 199 -10.25 -0.89 -8.55
CA ILE A 199 -11.49 -0.10 -8.43
C ILE A 199 -11.97 0.04 -6.97
N VAL A 200 -11.46 -0.76 -6.02
CA VAL A 200 -11.86 -0.68 -4.59
C VAL A 200 -10.97 0.23 -3.76
#